data_AF-A0A352D6G1-F1
#
_entry.id   AF-A0A352D6G1-F1
#
_cell.length_a   1.000
_cell.length_b   1.000
_cell.length_c   1.000
_cell.angle_alpha   90.00
_cell.angle_beta   90.00
_cell.angle_gamma   90.00
#
_symmetry.space_group_name_H-M   'P 1'
#
loop_
_entity.id
_entity.type
_entity.pdbx_description
1 polymer ?
#
loop_
_entity_poly.entity_id
_entity_poly.type
_entity_poly.pdbx_seq_one_letter_code
_entity_poly.pdbx_strand_id
1 'polypeptide(L)'
;MPHPSSLIPHLSENRGRDFRVSLLVLTLFPFLLLAPILQGIWSLRTQFLLEAAVFLTGGFWFLREIRAGRLPSFISDRRNIPLLFALIFSFLASRLSPVGALIAPEWWNFLTGIFILAFASSLTTEERKSADLALRLAAWFIVLLSFYQGYILAVKGAGSLTASLTNANALALFAIMILPLAVLWRDFFLLAALSVVLILTMSVAAILGLLVGACFYAADNIRRGDLKKNWWVFAALGAVAAAAVSQLELRSVSDRLLWWGSALRMFSDRPLLGFGQGAFTYVYPAFHQPDAARLASIYAHNYYLEFLSENGLPAFIFWGWAVLARLRGIKGLKKYALIAVLAHSFADFGLAVPANFFIFCYLLAEPGEAPAPVSGAASLKTLAAAALAILMAAHLSGVVLRKAALDRAQESVVKACAAGDYSKAEDLLREASEKEPENPLIPQMLGQVLLRAGLEKKDRPTLFRAAVSLERALSLNPYDAASYRDLGKLYSAAGERGMAESLLKRKREVFRWER
;
A
#
# COMPACT_ATOMS: atom_id res chain seq x y z
N MET A 1 26.41 45.31 -63.40
CA MET A 1 26.31 43.95 -62.85
C MET A 1 26.92 43.99 -61.45
N PRO A 2 26.25 43.54 -60.37
CA PRO A 2 25.33 42.40 -60.28
C PRO A 2 23.91 42.74 -59.75
N HIS A 3 23.08 41.68 -59.76
CA HIS A 3 21.65 41.57 -59.50
C HIS A 3 21.17 41.81 -58.05
N PRO A 4 19.89 42.17 -57.85
CA PRO A 4 19.20 42.11 -56.57
C PRO A 4 18.54 40.73 -56.37
N SER A 5 18.89 40.01 -55.31
CA SER A 5 18.21 38.77 -54.93
C SER A 5 17.69 38.82 -53.49
N SER A 6 16.37 38.98 -53.43
CA SER A 6 15.42 38.29 -52.54
C SER A 6 15.63 38.38 -51.02
N LEU A 7 14.93 39.36 -50.44
CA LEU A 7 14.20 39.21 -49.17
C LEU A 7 13.25 38.00 -49.24
N ILE A 8 13.59 36.93 -48.53
CA ILE A 8 12.62 35.91 -48.12
C ILE A 8 12.76 35.79 -46.60
N PRO A 9 11.74 36.17 -45.81
CA PRO A 9 11.71 35.79 -44.40
C PRO A 9 11.55 34.27 -44.35
N HIS A 10 12.51 33.57 -43.76
CA HIS A 10 12.33 32.18 -43.37
C HIS A 10 11.17 32.12 -42.37
N LEU A 11 9.98 31.79 -42.89
CA LEU A 11 8.90 31.17 -42.13
C LEU A 11 9.44 29.85 -41.59
N SER A 12 10.09 29.89 -40.43
CA SER A 12 10.40 28.69 -39.67
C SER A 12 9.07 28.11 -39.20
N GLU A 13 8.66 27.07 -39.92
CA GLU A 13 7.86 25.95 -39.45
C GLU A 13 7.16 26.19 -38.13
N ASN A 14 5.89 26.59 -38.27
CA ASN A 14 4.85 26.38 -37.30
C ASN A 14 4.83 24.85 -37.01
N ARG A 15 5.66 24.42 -36.04
CA ARG A 15 5.73 23.04 -35.58
C ARG A 15 4.32 22.66 -35.16
N GLY A 16 3.69 21.84 -35.98
CA GLY A 16 2.38 21.27 -35.72
C GLY A 16 2.33 20.79 -34.28
N ARG A 17 1.27 21.19 -33.57
CA ARG A 17 0.86 20.57 -32.31
C ARG A 17 0.43 19.14 -32.61
N ASP A 18 1.40 18.28 -32.87
CA ASP A 18 1.21 16.84 -32.84
C ASP A 18 0.95 16.52 -31.37
N PHE A 19 -0.33 16.35 -31.03
CA PHE A 19 -0.81 15.93 -29.71
C PHE A 19 -0.44 14.46 -29.48
N ARG A 20 0.86 14.13 -29.55
CA ARG A 20 1.38 12.80 -29.24
C ARG A 20 1.32 12.65 -27.72
N VAL A 21 0.28 11.97 -27.23
CA VAL A 21 0.18 11.57 -25.82
C VAL A 21 1.44 10.80 -25.46
N SER A 22 2.18 11.27 -24.45
CA SER A 22 3.41 10.60 -24.07
C SER A 22 3.13 9.29 -23.35
N LEU A 23 4.08 8.36 -23.44
CA LEU A 23 4.02 7.08 -22.74
C LEU A 23 3.85 7.26 -21.22
N LEU A 24 4.44 8.31 -20.63
CA LEU A 24 4.26 8.61 -19.21
C LEU A 24 2.80 8.94 -18.87
N VAL A 25 2.13 9.73 -19.71
CA VAL A 25 0.70 10.04 -19.53
C VAL A 25 -0.15 8.79 -19.74
N LEU A 26 0.16 7.98 -20.76
CA LEU A 26 -0.50 6.68 -20.97
C LEU A 26 -0.31 5.71 -19.79
N THR A 27 0.75 5.89 -19.02
CA THR A 27 1.03 5.10 -17.81
C THR A 27 0.26 5.64 -16.60
N LEU A 28 0.47 6.92 -16.27
CA LEU A 28 0.00 7.50 -15.02
C LEU A 28 -1.48 7.86 -15.05
N PHE A 29 -2.03 8.25 -16.20
CA PHE A 29 -3.44 8.62 -16.33
C PHE A 29 -4.39 7.48 -15.92
N PRO A 30 -4.37 6.30 -16.58
CA PRO A 30 -5.26 5.21 -16.19
C PRO A 30 -4.99 4.74 -14.77
N PHE A 31 -3.73 4.80 -14.32
CA PHE A 31 -3.36 4.37 -12.99
C PHE A 31 -3.94 5.27 -11.89
N LEU A 32 -3.76 6.58 -11.99
CA LEU A 32 -4.31 7.56 -11.04
C LEU A 32 -5.84 7.60 -11.09
N LEU A 33 -6.44 7.28 -12.24
CA LEU A 33 -7.88 7.13 -12.38
C LEU A 33 -8.39 5.87 -11.67
N LEU A 34 -7.80 4.72 -11.98
CA LEU A 34 -8.36 3.41 -11.63
C LEU A 34 -7.94 2.91 -10.24
N ALA A 35 -6.75 3.25 -9.74
CA ALA A 35 -6.30 2.75 -8.44
C ALA A 35 -7.28 3.10 -7.30
N PRO A 36 -7.76 4.35 -7.15
CA PRO A 36 -8.72 4.68 -6.10
C PRO A 36 -10.08 4.02 -6.34
N ILE A 37 -10.53 3.96 -7.60
CA ILE A 37 -11.83 3.43 -8.00
C ILE A 37 -11.93 1.92 -7.76
N LEU A 38 -10.85 1.18 -8.02
CA LEU A 38 -10.84 -0.27 -7.98
C LEU A 38 -10.34 -0.86 -6.65
N GLN A 39 -9.82 -0.04 -5.72
CA GLN A 39 -9.25 -0.46 -4.44
C GLN A 39 -10.15 -1.45 -3.65
N GLY A 40 -11.47 -1.34 -3.78
CA GLY A 40 -12.45 -2.09 -2.97
C GLY A 40 -12.89 -3.39 -3.59
N ILE A 41 -12.66 -3.52 -4.90
CA ILE A 41 -12.84 -4.73 -5.68
C ILE A 41 -11.49 -5.28 -6.15
N TRP A 42 -10.41 -4.81 -5.51
CA TRP A 42 -9.05 -5.14 -5.86
C TRP A 42 -8.75 -6.56 -5.41
N SER A 43 -8.96 -7.50 -6.31
CA SER A 43 -8.25 -8.77 -6.21
C SER A 43 -6.76 -8.51 -6.47
N LEU A 44 -5.89 -9.35 -5.92
CA LEU A 44 -4.45 -9.28 -6.21
C LEU A 44 -4.17 -9.32 -7.74
N ARG A 45 -5.05 -9.98 -8.52
CA ARG A 45 -4.96 -10.00 -9.99
C ARG A 45 -5.21 -8.63 -10.60
N THR A 46 -6.26 -7.94 -10.15
CA THR A 46 -6.58 -6.60 -10.65
C THR A 46 -5.48 -5.61 -10.28
N GLN A 47 -4.90 -5.75 -9.08
CA GLN A 47 -3.76 -4.98 -8.63
C GLN A 47 -2.53 -5.20 -9.50
N PHE A 48 -2.17 -6.46 -9.71
CA PHE A 48 -1.09 -6.80 -10.61
C PHE A 48 -1.28 -6.27 -12.03
N LEU A 49 -2.46 -6.40 -12.63
CA LEU A 49 -2.67 -5.91 -14.00
C LEU A 49 -2.39 -4.40 -14.08
N LEU A 50 -2.77 -3.67 -13.04
CA LEU A 50 -2.51 -2.23 -12.93
C LEU A 50 -1.01 -1.94 -12.74
N GLU A 51 -0.34 -2.67 -11.85
CA GLU A 51 1.11 -2.54 -11.58
C GLU A 51 1.96 -2.96 -12.78
N ALA A 52 1.64 -4.09 -13.41
CA ALA A 52 2.30 -4.59 -14.62
C ALA A 52 2.15 -3.60 -15.76
N ALA A 53 0.97 -2.98 -15.94
CA ALA A 53 0.80 -1.91 -16.90
C ALA A 53 1.79 -0.77 -16.63
N VAL A 54 1.97 -0.36 -15.36
CA VAL A 54 2.96 0.66 -14.98
C VAL A 54 4.39 0.25 -15.29
N PHE A 55 4.80 -0.96 -14.91
CA PHE A 55 6.17 -1.43 -15.15
C PHE A 55 6.47 -1.61 -16.64
N LEU A 56 5.53 -2.13 -17.43
CA LEU A 56 5.71 -2.36 -18.87
C LEU A 56 5.75 -1.03 -19.65
N THR A 57 4.75 -0.18 -19.47
CA THR A 57 4.66 1.09 -20.21
C THR A 57 5.73 2.08 -19.76
N GLY A 58 5.98 2.18 -18.46
CA GLY A 58 7.06 2.96 -17.88
C GLY A 58 8.45 2.44 -18.25
N GLY A 59 8.63 1.11 -18.30
CA GLY A 59 9.86 0.48 -18.76
C GLY A 59 10.14 0.75 -20.24
N PHE A 60 9.11 0.70 -21.10
CA PHE A 60 9.23 1.05 -22.51
C PHE A 60 9.59 2.54 -22.69
N TRP A 61 8.94 3.42 -21.92
CA TRP A 61 9.30 4.84 -21.88
C TRP A 61 10.77 5.02 -21.50
N PHE A 62 11.22 4.36 -20.43
CA PHE A 62 12.60 4.45 -19.95
C PHE A 62 13.61 3.99 -21.01
N LEU A 63 13.34 2.85 -21.66
CA LEU A 63 14.17 2.34 -22.76
C LEU A 63 14.22 3.32 -23.95
N ARG A 64 13.09 3.97 -24.27
CA ARG A 64 13.02 4.98 -25.33
C ARG A 64 13.88 6.20 -25.01
N GLU A 65 13.82 6.71 -23.78
CA GLU A 65 14.64 7.85 -23.35
C GLU A 65 16.14 7.51 -23.40
N ILE A 66 16.52 6.32 -22.91
CA ILE A 66 17.90 5.83 -23.00
C ILE A 66 18.38 5.75 -24.45
N ARG A 67 17.58 5.18 -25.36
CA ARG A 67 17.94 5.07 -26.79
C ARG A 67 18.09 6.44 -27.45
N ALA A 68 17.35 7.43 -26.96
CA ALA A 68 17.48 8.82 -27.39
C ALA A 68 18.66 9.56 -26.72
N GLY A 69 19.49 8.86 -25.93
CA GLY A 69 20.62 9.47 -25.22
C GLY A 69 20.19 10.38 -24.07
N ARG A 70 18.98 10.22 -23.52
CA ARG A 70 18.45 11.06 -22.44
C ARG A 70 18.37 10.27 -21.15
N LEU A 71 18.85 10.86 -20.06
CA LEU A 71 18.72 10.27 -18.72
C LEU A 71 17.59 10.98 -17.96
N PRO A 72 16.57 10.25 -17.45
CA PRO A 72 15.54 10.84 -16.61
C PRO A 72 16.13 11.62 -15.43
N SER A 73 15.58 12.79 -15.17
CA SER A 73 15.94 13.68 -14.04
C SER A 73 15.89 12.94 -12.70
N PHE A 74 14.98 11.97 -12.56
CA PHE A 74 14.88 11.13 -11.37
C PHE A 74 16.14 10.29 -11.11
N ILE A 75 16.87 9.83 -12.12
CA ILE A 75 18.06 9.01 -11.87
C ILE A 75 19.27 9.87 -11.49
N SER A 76 19.35 11.09 -12.03
CA SER A 76 20.45 12.02 -11.73
C SER A 76 20.26 12.78 -10.42
N ASP A 77 19.04 12.90 -9.91
CA ASP A 77 18.75 13.64 -8.69
C ASP A 77 19.24 12.91 -7.43
N ARG A 78 20.17 13.53 -6.69
CA ARG A 78 20.78 12.99 -5.47
C ARG A 78 19.77 12.74 -4.34
N ARG A 79 18.59 13.37 -4.37
CA ARG A 79 17.47 13.11 -3.44
C ARG A 79 16.90 11.70 -3.59
N ASN A 80 17.31 10.95 -4.61
CA ASN A 80 16.94 9.54 -4.83
C ASN A 80 17.87 8.53 -4.15
N ILE A 81 19.05 8.94 -3.68
CA ILE A 81 19.97 8.03 -3.00
C ILE A 81 19.30 7.39 -1.76
N PRO A 82 18.61 8.14 -0.87
CA PRO A 82 17.91 7.52 0.25
C PRO A 82 16.78 6.58 -0.20
N LEU A 83 16.09 6.86 -1.32
CA LEU A 83 15.07 5.94 -1.84
C LEU A 83 15.64 4.59 -2.26
N LEU A 84 16.82 4.60 -2.89
CA LEU A 84 17.50 3.36 -3.28
C LEU A 84 17.81 2.50 -2.05
N PHE A 85 18.34 3.11 -0.98
CA PHE A 85 18.60 2.38 0.26
C PHE A 85 17.31 1.89 0.93
N ALA A 86 16.25 2.71 0.94
CA ALA A 86 14.94 2.30 1.46
C ALA A 86 14.41 1.05 0.72
N LEU A 87 14.51 1.04 -0.62
CA LEU A 87 14.14 -0.11 -1.46
C LEU A 87 14.99 -1.34 -1.16
N ILE A 88 16.32 -1.19 -1.05
CA ILE A 88 17.23 -2.31 -0.76
C ILE A 88 16.90 -2.94 0.58
N PHE A 89 16.77 -2.14 1.65
CA PHE A 89 16.49 -2.68 2.98
C PHE A 89 15.08 -3.26 3.09
N SER A 90 14.07 -2.63 2.48
CA SER A 90 12.70 -3.18 2.40
C SER A 90 12.64 -4.49 1.59
N PHE A 91 13.43 -4.61 0.53
CA PHE A 91 13.55 -5.85 -0.23
C PHE A 91 14.20 -6.95 0.61
N LEU A 92 15.32 -6.65 1.29
CA LEU A 92 15.97 -7.59 2.19
C LEU A 92 15.05 -8.03 3.33
N ALA A 93 14.28 -7.10 3.92
CA ALA A 93 13.25 -7.37 4.90
C ALA A 93 12.24 -8.41 4.40
N SER A 94 11.74 -8.22 3.18
CA SER A 94 10.75 -9.11 2.57
C SER A 94 11.34 -10.49 2.21
N ARG A 95 12.59 -10.54 1.73
CA ARG A 95 13.27 -11.78 1.34
C ARG A 95 13.73 -12.63 2.53
N LEU A 96 14.12 -12.00 3.63
CA LEU A 96 14.59 -12.65 4.86
C LEU A 96 13.49 -12.78 5.92
N SER A 97 12.24 -12.49 5.53
CA SER A 97 11.06 -12.60 6.38
C SER A 97 10.76 -14.07 6.74
N PRO A 98 10.41 -14.37 7.99
CA PRO A 98 9.92 -15.70 8.39
C PRO A 98 8.53 -16.02 7.82
N VAL A 99 7.86 -15.05 7.18
CA VAL A 99 6.57 -15.21 6.51
C VAL A 99 6.65 -14.77 5.04
N GLY A 100 7.84 -14.81 4.44
CA GLY A 100 8.13 -14.26 3.10
C GLY A 100 7.18 -14.75 2.00
N ALA A 101 6.75 -16.01 2.05
CA ALA A 101 5.81 -16.58 1.07
C ALA A 101 4.40 -15.93 1.11
N LEU A 102 3.99 -15.42 2.27
CA LEU A 102 2.68 -14.77 2.47
C LEU A 102 2.69 -13.31 2.02
N ILE A 103 3.84 -12.64 2.15
CA ILE A 103 3.99 -11.20 1.95
C ILE A 103 4.69 -10.81 0.65
N ALA A 104 5.18 -11.79 -0.13
CA ALA A 104 5.91 -11.53 -1.37
C ALA A 104 5.20 -10.55 -2.33
N PRO A 105 3.86 -10.58 -2.49
CA PRO A 105 3.16 -9.60 -3.32
C PRO A 105 3.20 -8.18 -2.76
N GLU A 106 3.20 -8.00 -1.43
CA GLU A 106 3.03 -6.70 -0.78
C GLU A 106 4.21 -5.74 -1.01
N TRP A 107 5.42 -6.28 -1.17
CA TRP A 107 6.61 -5.48 -1.48
C TRP A 107 6.50 -4.76 -2.84
N TRP A 108 5.77 -5.33 -3.79
CA TRP A 108 5.55 -4.72 -5.10
C TRP A 108 4.74 -3.43 -5.03
N ASN A 109 3.92 -3.27 -3.99
CA ASN A 109 3.18 -2.04 -3.73
C ASN A 109 4.16 -0.91 -3.41
N PHE A 110 5.10 -1.17 -2.50
CA PHE A 110 6.13 -0.19 -2.15
C PHE A 110 6.95 0.22 -3.38
N LEU A 111 7.41 -0.78 -4.15
CA LEU A 111 8.15 -0.56 -5.38
C LEU A 111 7.36 0.24 -6.43
N THR A 112 6.09 -0.10 -6.64
CA THR A 112 5.20 0.59 -7.58
C THR A 112 5.06 2.07 -7.21
N GLY A 113 4.90 2.39 -5.93
CA GLY A 113 4.88 3.78 -5.47
C GLY A 113 6.17 4.54 -5.81
N ILE A 114 7.35 3.91 -5.67
CA ILE A 114 8.62 4.53 -6.05
C ILE A 114 8.71 4.74 -7.57
N PHE A 115 8.20 3.81 -8.37
CA PHE A 115 8.12 3.98 -9.83
C PHE A 115 7.18 5.12 -10.22
N ILE A 116 6.03 5.26 -9.56
CA ILE A 116 5.12 6.38 -9.76
C ILE A 116 5.80 7.70 -9.41
N LEU A 117 6.51 7.76 -8.28
CA LEU A 117 7.30 8.92 -7.89
C LEU A 117 8.34 9.27 -8.99
N ALA A 118 9.00 8.27 -9.57
CA ALA A 118 9.97 8.46 -10.64
C ALA A 118 9.36 9.01 -11.94
N PHE A 119 8.27 8.40 -12.38
CA PHE A 119 7.55 8.79 -13.60
C PHE A 119 6.89 10.15 -13.45
N ALA A 120 6.26 10.41 -12.31
CA ALA A 120 5.63 11.69 -12.02
C ALA A 120 6.64 12.84 -11.90
N SER A 121 7.88 12.52 -11.51
CA SER A 121 9.00 13.48 -11.51
C SER A 121 9.57 13.73 -12.91
N SER A 122 9.18 12.94 -13.90
CA SER A 122 9.64 13.08 -15.29
C SER A 122 8.59 13.72 -16.21
N LEU A 123 7.41 14.07 -15.66
CA LEU A 123 6.35 14.75 -16.40
C LEU A 123 6.69 16.21 -16.66
N THR A 124 6.47 16.66 -17.89
CA THR A 124 6.38 18.09 -18.24
C THR A 124 5.14 18.73 -17.62
N THR A 125 5.09 20.06 -17.59
CA THR A 125 3.94 20.81 -17.06
C THR A 125 2.62 20.46 -17.75
N GLU A 126 2.61 20.27 -19.08
CA GLU A 126 1.39 19.90 -19.81
C GLU A 126 0.96 18.45 -19.54
N GLU A 127 1.91 17.52 -19.49
CA GLU A 127 1.62 16.13 -19.14
C GLU A 127 1.12 15.99 -17.69
N ARG A 128 1.65 16.83 -16.79
CA ARG A 128 1.19 16.91 -15.40
C ARG A 128 -0.28 17.31 -15.31
N LYS A 129 -0.75 18.26 -16.14
CA LYS A 129 -2.17 18.63 -16.19
C LYS A 129 -3.06 17.44 -16.59
N SER A 130 -2.61 16.60 -17.52
CA SER A 130 -3.33 15.38 -17.90
C SER A 130 -3.39 14.38 -16.75
N ALA A 131 -2.28 14.18 -16.03
CA ALA A 131 -2.26 13.31 -14.85
C ALA A 131 -3.13 13.87 -13.70
N ASP A 132 -3.14 15.19 -13.49
CA ASP A 132 -4.03 15.85 -12.52
C ASP A 132 -5.50 15.72 -12.92
N LEU A 133 -5.82 15.76 -14.22
CA LEU A 133 -7.17 15.52 -14.72
C LEU A 133 -7.65 14.10 -14.37
N ALA A 134 -6.81 13.07 -14.54
CA ALA A 134 -7.16 11.71 -14.11
C ALA A 134 -7.49 11.65 -12.62
N LEU A 135 -6.66 12.27 -11.78
CA LEU A 135 -6.87 12.31 -10.33
C LEU A 135 -8.15 13.06 -9.96
N ARG A 136 -8.46 14.16 -10.67
CA ARG A 136 -9.71 14.91 -10.50
C ARG A 136 -10.95 14.09 -10.89
N LEU A 137 -10.88 13.36 -12.00
CA LEU A 137 -11.95 12.45 -12.42
C LEU A 137 -12.15 11.30 -11.42
N ALA A 138 -11.05 10.74 -10.90
CA ALA A 138 -11.11 9.74 -9.84
C ALA A 138 -11.80 10.30 -8.59
N ALA A 139 -11.44 11.52 -8.17
CA ALA A 139 -12.05 12.16 -7.01
C ALA A 139 -13.57 12.37 -7.18
N TRP A 140 -14.02 12.79 -8.36
CA TRP A 140 -15.44 12.88 -8.67
C TRP A 140 -16.13 11.52 -8.64
N PHE A 141 -15.50 10.48 -9.19
CA PHE A 141 -16.04 9.11 -9.10
C PHE A 141 -16.16 8.64 -7.65
N ILE A 142 -15.12 8.87 -6.82
CA ILE A 142 -15.14 8.54 -5.40
C ILE A 142 -16.26 9.28 -4.67
N VAL A 143 -16.46 10.56 -4.96
CA VAL A 143 -17.57 11.36 -4.42
C VAL A 143 -18.92 10.77 -4.82
N LEU A 144 -19.13 10.47 -6.10
CA LEU A 144 -20.37 9.88 -6.59
C LEU A 144 -20.64 8.51 -5.96
N LEU A 145 -19.63 7.65 -5.88
CA LEU A 145 -19.73 6.34 -5.23
C LEU A 145 -19.99 6.49 -3.73
N SER A 146 -19.39 7.49 -3.08
CA SER A 146 -19.62 7.79 -1.67
C SER A 146 -21.07 8.20 -1.43
N PHE A 147 -21.64 9.08 -2.25
CA PHE A 147 -23.05 9.46 -2.11
C PHE A 147 -24.00 8.33 -2.47
N TYR A 148 -23.68 7.52 -3.48
CA TYR A 148 -24.44 6.32 -3.82
C TYR A 148 -24.46 5.31 -2.65
N GLN A 149 -23.30 5.02 -2.07
CA GLN A 149 -23.18 4.17 -0.89
C GLN A 149 -23.89 4.78 0.31
N GLY A 150 -23.65 6.07 0.60
CA GLY A 150 -24.30 6.77 1.70
C GLY A 150 -25.82 6.72 1.57
N TYR A 151 -26.37 6.95 0.39
CA TYR A 151 -27.82 6.89 0.14
C TYR A 151 -28.37 5.46 0.29
N ILE A 152 -27.77 4.48 -0.37
CA ILE A 152 -28.29 3.09 -0.39
C ILE A 152 -28.04 2.36 0.92
N LEU A 153 -26.87 2.55 1.52
CA LEU A 153 -26.47 1.88 2.75
C LEU A 153 -27.10 2.53 3.98
N ALA A 154 -27.31 3.86 4.00
CA ALA A 154 -28.09 4.49 5.06
C ALA A 154 -29.55 4.02 5.05
N VAL A 155 -30.14 3.81 3.86
CA VAL A 155 -31.47 3.19 3.71
C VAL A 155 -31.50 1.75 4.22
N LYS A 156 -30.36 1.04 4.25
CA LYS A 156 -30.24 -0.35 4.69
C LYS A 156 -29.58 -0.53 6.07
N GLY A 157 -29.33 0.56 6.80
CA GLY A 157 -28.69 0.53 8.12
C GLY A 157 -27.26 -0.05 8.14
N ALA A 158 -26.53 0.01 7.02
CA ALA A 158 -25.31 -0.77 6.80
C ALA A 158 -24.02 0.08 6.78
N GLY A 159 -23.25 0.04 7.88
CA GLY A 159 -21.79 0.26 7.88
C GLY A 159 -21.27 1.69 7.66
N SER A 160 -19.97 1.86 7.92
CA SER A 160 -19.22 3.10 7.70
C SER A 160 -19.00 3.39 6.22
N LEU A 161 -19.01 4.67 5.82
CA LEU A 161 -18.76 5.09 4.44
C LEU A 161 -17.32 4.78 4.01
N THR A 162 -17.13 3.85 3.06
CA THR A 162 -15.79 3.46 2.56
C THR A 162 -15.53 3.84 1.11
N ALA A 163 -16.58 4.14 0.33
CA ALA A 163 -16.52 4.15 -1.13
C ALA A 163 -15.88 2.84 -1.64
N SER A 164 -14.95 2.95 -2.57
CA SER A 164 -14.09 1.86 -3.00
C SER A 164 -12.82 1.72 -2.15
N LEU A 165 -12.56 2.54 -1.13
CA LEU A 165 -11.25 2.54 -0.45
C LEU A 165 -11.17 1.55 0.73
N THR A 166 -11.99 0.49 0.73
CA THR A 166 -12.10 -0.62 1.72
C THR A 166 -12.34 -0.23 3.19
N ASN A 167 -12.07 1.01 3.60
CA ASN A 167 -12.20 1.51 4.96
C ASN A 167 -12.48 3.02 4.97
N ALA A 168 -13.24 3.51 5.96
CA ALA A 168 -13.57 4.93 6.10
C ALA A 168 -12.34 5.82 6.35
N ASN A 169 -11.35 5.35 7.11
CA ASN A 169 -10.10 6.09 7.34
C ASN A 169 -9.24 6.19 6.07
N ALA A 170 -9.28 5.15 5.22
CA ALA A 170 -8.60 5.19 3.92
C ALA A 170 -9.28 6.20 2.97
N LEU A 171 -10.61 6.27 2.98
CA LEU A 171 -11.37 7.31 2.27
C LEU A 171 -11.09 8.72 2.81
N ALA A 172 -10.99 8.86 4.13
CA ALA A 172 -10.68 10.14 4.76
C ALA A 172 -9.28 10.63 4.38
N LEU A 173 -8.28 9.74 4.35
CA LEU A 173 -6.93 10.07 3.88
C LEU A 173 -6.93 10.52 2.42
N PHE A 174 -7.68 9.83 1.55
CA PHE A 174 -7.87 10.25 0.17
C PHE A 174 -8.47 11.67 0.10
N ALA A 175 -9.54 11.94 0.85
CA ALA A 175 -10.18 13.25 0.85
C ALA A 175 -9.20 14.37 1.26
N ILE A 176 -8.42 14.21 2.33
CA ILE A 176 -7.47 15.24 2.78
C ILE A 176 -6.30 15.44 1.80
N MET A 177 -5.94 14.43 1.00
CA MET A 177 -4.96 14.60 -0.11
C MET A 177 -5.52 15.48 -1.22
N ILE A 178 -6.80 15.31 -1.57
CA ILE A 178 -7.40 15.95 -2.73
C ILE A 178 -8.00 17.33 -2.42
N LEU A 179 -8.48 17.57 -1.18
CA LEU A 179 -9.10 18.85 -0.80
C LEU A 179 -8.24 20.08 -1.20
N PRO A 180 -6.93 20.15 -0.88
CA PRO A 180 -6.10 21.29 -1.31
C PRO A 180 -5.90 21.36 -2.82
N LEU A 181 -5.93 20.21 -3.53
CA LEU A 181 -5.85 20.16 -4.99
C LEU A 181 -7.14 20.67 -5.65
N ALA A 182 -8.31 20.39 -5.08
CA ALA A 182 -9.59 20.92 -5.56
C ALA A 182 -9.59 22.46 -5.55
N VAL A 183 -8.97 23.08 -4.55
CA VAL A 183 -8.73 24.53 -4.52
C VAL A 183 -7.82 24.97 -5.68
N LEU A 184 -6.71 24.27 -5.91
CA LEU A 184 -5.78 24.58 -7.01
C LEU A 184 -6.44 24.42 -8.39
N TRP A 185 -7.31 23.43 -8.56
CA TRP A 185 -8.08 23.20 -9.77
C TRP A 185 -9.28 24.15 -9.92
N ARG A 186 -9.54 25.00 -8.91
CA ARG A 186 -10.70 25.89 -8.83
C ARG A 186 -12.04 25.14 -8.94
N ASP A 187 -12.05 23.89 -8.48
CA ASP A 187 -13.23 23.02 -8.45
C ASP A 187 -13.90 23.09 -7.08
N PHE A 188 -14.62 24.19 -6.84
CA PHE A 188 -15.27 24.43 -5.55
C PHE A 188 -16.42 23.45 -5.27
N PHE A 189 -17.04 22.87 -6.30
CA PHE A 189 -18.04 21.83 -6.13
C PHE A 189 -17.40 20.53 -5.64
N LEU A 190 -16.26 20.14 -6.22
CA LEU A 190 -15.50 18.99 -5.73
C LEU A 190 -15.00 19.21 -4.30
N LEU A 191 -14.50 20.41 -4.00
CA LEU A 191 -14.07 20.79 -2.65
C LEU A 191 -15.21 20.62 -1.63
N ALA A 192 -16.39 21.17 -1.94
CA ALA A 192 -17.56 21.06 -1.07
C ALA A 192 -18.00 19.61 -0.89
N ALA A 193 -18.08 18.85 -2.00
CA ALA A 193 -18.50 17.46 -1.97
C ALA A 193 -17.51 16.57 -1.18
N LEU A 194 -16.20 16.74 -1.37
CA LEU A 194 -15.16 16.05 -0.60
C LEU A 194 -15.18 16.43 0.88
N SER A 195 -15.52 17.68 1.21
CA SER A 195 -15.65 18.12 2.60
C SER A 195 -16.81 17.40 3.29
N VAL A 196 -17.95 17.24 2.59
CA VAL A 196 -19.08 16.45 3.07
C VAL A 196 -18.68 14.98 3.25
N VAL A 197 -18.02 14.38 2.24
CA VAL A 197 -17.52 13.00 2.33
C VAL A 197 -16.58 12.83 3.53
N LEU A 198 -15.64 13.75 3.75
CA LEU A 198 -14.72 13.71 4.89
C LEU A 198 -15.47 13.71 6.23
N ILE A 199 -16.47 14.58 6.39
CA ILE A 199 -17.30 14.62 7.61
C ILE A 199 -18.03 13.28 7.80
N LEU A 200 -18.60 12.73 6.73
CA LEU A 200 -19.32 11.46 6.76
C LEU A 200 -18.43 10.24 7.05
N THR A 201 -17.11 10.34 6.85
CA THR A 201 -16.19 9.26 7.26
C THR A 201 -16.04 9.13 8.78
N MET A 202 -16.39 10.18 9.54
CA MET A 202 -16.16 10.28 10.99
C MET A 202 -14.70 10.04 11.42
N SER A 203 -13.73 10.26 10.52
CA SER A 203 -12.32 10.04 10.82
C SER A 203 -11.71 11.24 11.58
N VAL A 204 -11.62 11.11 12.91
CA VAL A 204 -10.98 12.13 13.77
C VAL A 204 -9.52 12.37 13.37
N ALA A 205 -8.79 11.30 13.03
CA ALA A 205 -7.40 11.39 12.57
C ALA A 205 -7.25 12.28 11.33
N ALA A 206 -8.21 12.24 10.40
CA ALA A 206 -8.16 13.03 9.17
C ALA A 206 -8.43 14.51 9.41
N ILE A 207 -9.38 14.82 10.30
CA ILE A 207 -9.65 16.20 10.72
C ILE A 207 -8.41 16.79 11.44
N LEU A 208 -7.82 16.05 12.38
CA LEU A 208 -6.61 16.48 13.08
C LEU A 208 -5.42 16.64 12.12
N GLY A 209 -5.24 15.72 11.16
CA GLY A 209 -4.22 15.84 10.12
C GLY A 209 -4.40 17.10 9.28
N LEU A 210 -5.64 17.38 8.82
CA LEU A 210 -5.96 18.59 8.06
C LEU A 210 -5.71 19.87 8.87
N LEU A 211 -6.04 19.87 10.16
CA LEU A 211 -5.76 20.98 11.06
C LEU A 211 -4.26 21.23 11.22
N VAL A 212 -3.44 20.18 11.36
CA VAL A 212 -1.98 20.31 11.36
C VAL A 212 -1.50 20.95 10.05
N GLY A 213 -1.96 20.46 8.89
CA GLY A 213 -1.66 21.06 7.60
C GLY A 213 -2.05 22.56 7.52
N ALA A 214 -3.24 22.91 8.01
CA ALA A 214 -3.72 24.29 8.07
C ALA A 214 -2.89 25.17 9.02
N CYS A 215 -2.45 24.65 10.17
CA CYS A 215 -1.57 25.34 11.09
C CYS A 215 -0.21 25.65 10.45
N PHE A 216 0.39 24.69 9.73
CA PHE A 216 1.62 24.93 8.98
C PHE A 216 1.42 25.95 7.85
N TYR A 217 0.28 25.90 7.13
CA TYR A 217 -0.06 26.91 6.13
C TYR A 217 -0.15 28.31 6.76
N ALA A 218 -0.83 28.41 7.89
CA ALA A 218 -0.98 29.66 8.61
C ALA A 218 0.39 30.17 9.10
N ALA A 219 1.23 29.31 9.68
CA ALA A 219 2.57 29.68 10.14
C ALA A 219 3.46 30.21 9.01
N ASP A 220 3.40 29.62 7.81
CA ASP A 220 4.20 30.02 6.66
C ASP A 220 3.70 31.33 5.99
N ASN A 221 2.44 31.74 6.24
CA ASN A 221 1.80 32.87 5.52
C ASN A 221 1.30 34.03 6.40
N ILE A 222 1.14 33.86 7.71
CA ILE A 222 0.72 34.90 8.65
C ILE A 222 1.77 36.02 8.69
N ARG A 223 1.33 37.26 8.49
CA ARG A 223 2.13 38.47 8.72
C ARG A 223 1.82 39.06 10.09
N ARG A 224 2.69 39.96 10.58
CA ARG A 224 2.44 40.71 11.83
C ARG A 224 1.06 41.40 11.76
N GLY A 225 0.18 41.08 12.70
CA GLY A 225 -1.17 41.66 12.80
C GLY A 225 -2.30 40.78 12.24
N ASP A 226 -2.01 39.78 11.40
CA ASP A 226 -3.05 38.91 10.80
C ASP A 226 -3.79 38.07 11.86
N LEU A 227 -3.11 37.70 12.95
CA LEU A 227 -3.74 36.99 14.07
C LEU A 227 -4.87 37.80 14.71
N LYS A 228 -4.68 39.10 14.92
CA LYS A 228 -5.72 39.98 15.46
C LYS A 228 -6.85 40.19 14.46
N LYS A 229 -6.52 40.29 13.16
CA LYS A 229 -7.50 40.51 12.09
C LYS A 229 -8.38 39.28 11.81
N ASN A 230 -7.79 38.09 11.87
CA ASN A 230 -8.42 36.82 11.50
C ASN A 230 -8.67 35.92 12.72
N TRP A 231 -8.75 36.48 13.94
CA TRP A 231 -8.89 35.72 15.19
C TRP A 231 -10.07 34.73 15.15
N TRP A 232 -11.17 35.10 14.47
CA TRP A 232 -12.36 34.27 14.32
C TRP A 232 -12.11 32.99 13.48
N VAL A 233 -11.19 33.03 12.51
CA VAL A 233 -10.79 31.83 11.75
C VAL A 233 -10.07 30.87 12.68
N PHE A 234 -9.13 31.35 13.49
CA PHE A 234 -8.42 30.53 14.46
C PHE A 234 -9.35 29.98 15.54
N ALA A 235 -10.32 30.78 15.99
CA ALA A 235 -11.37 30.32 16.91
C ALA A 235 -12.22 29.22 16.29
N ALA A 236 -12.61 29.34 15.01
CA ALA A 236 -13.35 28.31 14.29
C ALA A 236 -12.53 27.02 14.12
N LEU A 237 -11.24 27.12 13.74
CA LEU A 237 -10.35 25.96 13.67
C LEU A 237 -10.17 25.28 15.03
N GLY A 238 -10.06 26.08 16.10
CA GLY A 238 -10.02 25.58 17.48
C GLY A 238 -11.30 24.87 17.89
N ALA A 239 -12.47 25.39 17.50
CA ALA A 239 -13.76 24.74 17.74
C ALA A 239 -13.89 23.41 16.97
N VAL A 240 -13.44 23.37 15.71
CA VAL A 240 -13.38 22.12 14.91
C VAL A 240 -12.44 21.11 15.56
N ALA A 241 -11.28 21.55 16.05
CA ALA A 241 -10.34 20.69 16.78
C ALA A 241 -10.98 20.11 18.05
N ALA A 242 -11.64 20.96 18.85
CA ALA A 242 -12.33 20.53 20.06
C ALA A 242 -13.47 19.54 19.77
N ALA A 243 -14.25 19.79 18.71
CA ALA A 243 -15.32 18.90 18.27
C ALA A 243 -14.78 17.56 17.72
N ALA A 244 -13.63 17.55 17.05
CA ALA A 244 -12.99 16.32 16.61
C ALA A 244 -12.47 15.50 17.80
N VAL A 245 -11.83 16.17 18.77
CA VAL A 245 -11.34 15.53 20.00
C VAL A 245 -12.48 14.99 20.86
N SER A 246 -13.62 15.68 20.92
CA SER A 246 -14.78 15.19 21.70
C SER A 246 -15.44 13.96 21.11
N GLN A 247 -15.18 13.64 19.83
CA GLN A 247 -15.64 12.40 19.18
C GLN A 247 -14.68 11.23 19.37
N LEU A 248 -13.56 11.40 20.09
CA LEU A 248 -12.65 10.29 20.39
C LEU A 248 -13.31 9.28 21.32
N GLU A 249 -13.49 8.06 20.82
CA GLU A 249 -13.89 6.94 21.65
C GLU A 249 -12.69 6.40 22.44
N LEU A 250 -12.78 6.41 23.78
CA LEU A 250 -11.73 5.89 24.67
C LEU A 250 -11.31 4.46 24.29
N ARG A 251 -12.26 3.64 23.85
CA ARG A 251 -12.00 2.29 23.38
C ARG A 251 -11.13 2.27 22.12
N SER A 252 -11.46 3.06 21.11
CA SER A 252 -10.65 3.15 19.87
C SER A 252 -9.22 3.60 20.18
N VAL A 253 -9.06 4.54 21.11
CA VAL A 253 -7.72 4.97 21.57
C VAL A 253 -6.98 3.83 22.26
N SER A 254 -7.64 3.11 23.17
CA SER A 254 -7.06 1.95 23.85
C SER A 254 -6.63 0.86 22.87
N ASP A 255 -7.48 0.51 21.90
CA ASP A 255 -7.17 -0.51 20.88
C ASP A 255 -5.95 -0.08 20.05
N ARG A 256 -5.86 1.20 19.65
CA ARG A 256 -4.69 1.75 18.95
C ARG A 256 -3.41 1.68 19.79
N LEU A 257 -3.47 2.03 21.08
CA LEU A 257 -2.30 1.92 21.97
C LEU A 257 -1.80 0.46 22.09
N LEU A 258 -2.71 -0.51 22.12
CA LEU A 258 -2.36 -1.93 22.11
C LEU A 258 -1.70 -2.34 20.79
N TRP A 259 -2.25 -1.95 19.64
CA TRP A 259 -1.64 -2.20 18.33
C TRP A 259 -0.25 -1.57 18.21
N TRP A 260 -0.07 -0.34 18.70
CA TRP A 260 1.22 0.35 18.71
C TRP A 260 2.23 -0.36 19.59
N GLY A 261 1.82 -0.80 20.79
CA GLY A 261 2.65 -1.60 21.68
C GLY A 261 3.07 -2.94 21.05
N SER A 262 2.20 -3.57 20.26
CA SER A 262 2.54 -4.79 19.51
C SER A 262 3.49 -4.51 18.34
N ALA A 263 3.28 -3.44 17.57
CA ALA A 263 4.20 -3.02 16.50
C ALA A 263 5.61 -2.72 17.04
N LEU A 264 5.71 -2.06 18.20
CA LEU A 264 6.99 -1.81 18.88
C LEU A 264 7.66 -3.10 19.38
N ARG A 265 6.88 -4.08 19.87
CA ARG A 265 7.41 -5.40 20.25
C ARG A 265 7.89 -6.20 19.04
N MET A 266 7.16 -6.14 17.92
CA MET A 266 7.61 -6.70 16.63
C MET A 266 8.93 -6.05 16.19
N PHE A 267 9.01 -4.72 16.18
CA PHE A 267 10.25 -4.01 15.87
C PHE A 267 11.41 -4.44 16.80
N SER A 268 11.16 -4.56 18.10
CA SER A 268 12.17 -4.96 19.08
C SER A 268 12.72 -6.37 18.85
N ASP A 269 11.92 -7.28 18.28
CA ASP A 269 12.34 -8.65 17.96
C ASP A 269 13.23 -8.70 16.70
N ARG A 270 12.98 -7.83 15.71
CA ARG A 270 13.73 -7.76 14.44
C ARG A 270 14.08 -6.32 14.03
N PRO A 271 14.93 -5.59 14.78
CA PRO A 271 15.10 -4.15 14.59
C PRO A 271 15.76 -3.73 13.28
N LEU A 272 16.58 -4.60 12.66
CA LEU A 272 17.30 -4.27 11.44
C LEU A 272 16.46 -4.45 10.17
N LEU A 273 15.70 -5.54 10.08
CA LEU A 273 15.00 -5.90 8.84
C LEU A 273 13.49 -6.06 9.05
N GLY A 274 12.98 -5.97 10.28
CA GLY A 274 11.58 -6.23 10.56
C GLY A 274 11.13 -7.61 10.10
N PHE A 275 9.83 -7.71 9.84
CA PHE A 275 9.15 -8.93 9.38
C PHE A 275 8.81 -8.96 7.88
N GLY A 276 9.21 -7.94 7.12
CA GLY A 276 8.87 -7.70 5.73
C GLY A 276 7.57 -6.89 5.53
N GLN A 277 7.48 -6.17 4.40
CA GLN A 277 6.33 -5.32 4.05
C GLN A 277 5.03 -6.14 4.02
N GLY A 278 3.99 -5.69 4.72
CA GLY A 278 2.69 -6.39 4.84
C GLY A 278 2.68 -7.56 5.83
N ALA A 279 3.75 -7.77 6.62
CA ALA A 279 3.81 -8.85 7.60
C ALA A 279 2.98 -8.61 8.86
N PHE A 280 2.53 -7.38 9.14
CA PHE A 280 1.77 -7.07 10.34
C PHE A 280 0.59 -8.02 10.52
N THR A 281 -0.23 -8.21 9.48
CA THR A 281 -1.40 -9.11 9.52
C THR A 281 -1.08 -10.56 9.90
N TYR A 282 0.12 -11.07 9.63
CA TYR A 282 0.48 -12.47 9.85
C TYR A 282 1.25 -12.69 11.16
N VAL A 283 1.97 -11.66 11.60
CA VAL A 283 2.89 -11.75 12.74
C VAL A 283 2.29 -11.14 14.00
N TYR A 284 1.45 -10.10 13.87
CA TYR A 284 0.79 -9.41 14.97
C TYR A 284 0.19 -10.35 16.04
N PRO A 285 -0.51 -11.47 15.69
CA PRO A 285 -1.07 -12.40 16.67
C PRO A 285 -0.08 -12.98 17.70
N ALA A 286 1.21 -13.05 17.36
CA ALA A 286 2.24 -13.51 18.29
C ALA A 286 2.72 -12.43 19.28
N PHE A 287 2.32 -11.18 19.10
CA PHE A 287 2.75 -10.02 19.88
C PHE A 287 1.60 -9.32 20.63
N HIS A 288 0.40 -9.90 20.63
CA HIS A 288 -0.72 -9.40 21.44
C HIS A 288 -1.46 -10.55 22.13
N GLN A 289 -1.91 -10.34 23.37
CA GLN A 289 -2.78 -11.30 24.03
C GLN A 289 -4.14 -11.35 23.32
N PRO A 290 -4.70 -12.53 23.03
CA PRO A 290 -6.01 -12.68 22.45
C PRO A 290 -7.07 -12.50 23.54
N ASP A 291 -7.25 -11.26 24.01
CA ASP A 291 -8.50 -10.92 24.70
C ASP A 291 -9.63 -10.96 23.65
N ALA A 292 -10.33 -12.10 23.67
CA ALA A 292 -11.57 -12.47 23.00
C ALA A 292 -11.80 -11.84 21.62
N ALA A 293 -11.27 -12.44 20.54
CA ALA A 293 -11.70 -12.30 19.13
C ALA A 293 -11.81 -10.88 18.51
N ARG A 294 -11.58 -9.81 19.28
CA ARG A 294 -12.01 -8.42 18.97
C ARG A 294 -10.86 -7.48 18.58
N LEU A 295 -9.61 -7.90 18.78
CA LEU A 295 -8.41 -7.14 18.41
C LEU A 295 -7.75 -7.63 17.11
N ALA A 296 -8.39 -8.52 16.35
CA ALA A 296 -7.89 -8.98 15.07
C ALA A 296 -7.84 -7.80 14.07
N SER A 297 -6.65 -7.22 13.94
CA SER A 297 -6.36 -6.15 12.99
C SER A 297 -5.31 -6.62 11.99
N ILE A 298 -5.47 -6.17 10.75
CA ILE A 298 -4.48 -6.37 9.69
C ILE A 298 -3.49 -5.19 9.59
N TYR A 299 -3.70 -4.12 10.37
CA TYR A 299 -2.89 -2.90 10.41
C TYR A 299 -2.60 -2.43 11.83
N ALA A 300 -1.48 -1.72 12.01
CA ALA A 300 -1.09 -1.15 13.30
C ALA A 300 -1.84 0.15 13.64
N HIS A 301 -2.59 0.72 12.69
CA HIS A 301 -3.19 2.05 12.81
C HIS A 301 -2.17 3.14 13.19
N ASN A 302 -0.96 3.01 12.67
CA ASN A 302 0.11 4.00 12.69
C ASN A 302 1.11 3.57 11.64
N TYR A 303 1.10 4.25 10.49
CA TYR A 303 1.94 3.89 9.35
C TYR A 303 3.43 3.85 9.70
N TYR A 304 3.90 4.74 10.59
CA TYR A 304 5.31 4.80 10.98
C TYR A 304 5.72 3.57 11.78
N LEU A 305 4.92 3.17 12.78
CA LEU A 305 5.20 1.99 13.58
C LEU A 305 5.03 0.71 12.77
N GLU A 306 4.03 0.65 11.90
CA GLU A 306 3.83 -0.47 10.97
C GLU A 306 5.05 -0.61 10.06
N PHE A 307 5.40 0.44 9.31
CA PHE A 307 6.55 0.43 8.40
C PHE A 307 7.86 0.10 9.11
N LEU A 308 8.05 0.62 10.33
CA LEU A 308 9.23 0.31 11.16
C LEU A 308 9.28 -1.17 11.58
N SER A 309 8.16 -1.74 12.03
CA SER A 309 8.07 -3.14 12.45
C SER A 309 8.21 -4.12 11.28
N GLU A 310 7.79 -3.70 10.09
CA GLU A 310 7.83 -4.50 8.87
C GLU A 310 9.16 -4.39 8.15
N ASN A 311 9.74 -3.20 8.00
CA ASN A 311 10.93 -3.00 7.16
C ASN A 311 12.22 -2.75 7.96
N GLY A 312 12.12 -2.59 9.29
CA GLY A 312 13.26 -2.32 10.16
C GLY A 312 13.75 -0.87 10.10
N LEU A 313 14.67 -0.56 11.02
CA LEU A 313 15.20 0.80 11.23
C LEU A 313 15.90 1.41 10.01
N PRO A 314 16.77 0.69 9.27
CA PRO A 314 17.45 1.25 8.11
C PRO A 314 16.46 1.70 7.03
N ALA A 315 15.51 0.85 6.64
CA ALA A 315 14.50 1.20 5.65
C ALA A 315 13.66 2.41 6.11
N PHE A 316 13.26 2.43 7.39
CA PHE A 316 12.52 3.54 7.98
C PHE A 316 13.27 4.87 7.89
N ILE A 317 14.55 4.91 8.27
CA ILE A 317 15.38 6.13 8.22
C ILE A 317 15.51 6.62 6.78
N PHE A 318 15.83 5.73 5.85
CA PHE A 318 16.05 6.10 4.45
C PHE A 318 14.77 6.53 3.75
N TRP A 319 13.64 5.89 4.05
CA TRP A 319 12.32 6.28 3.56
C TRP A 319 11.92 7.66 4.11
N GLY A 320 12.03 7.86 5.43
CA GLY A 320 11.76 9.15 6.07
C GLY A 320 12.65 10.27 5.51
N TRP A 321 13.94 10.01 5.31
CA TRP A 321 14.86 10.97 4.70
C TRP A 321 14.42 11.33 3.27
N ALA A 322 14.09 10.35 2.43
CA ALA A 322 13.62 10.61 1.07
C ALA A 322 12.34 11.45 1.02
N VAL A 323 11.39 11.20 1.93
CA VAL A 323 10.15 11.97 2.07
C VAL A 323 10.43 13.40 2.50
N LEU A 324 11.21 13.59 3.58
CA LEU A 324 11.52 14.92 4.12
C LEU A 324 12.34 15.76 3.14
N ALA A 325 13.29 15.15 2.42
CA ALA A 325 14.09 15.85 1.41
C ALA A 325 13.24 16.43 0.27
N ARG A 326 12.18 15.72 -0.13
CA ARG A 326 11.23 16.18 -1.16
C ARG A 326 10.23 17.18 -0.63
N LEU A 327 9.68 16.92 0.56
CA LEU A 327 8.72 17.82 1.18
C LEU A 327 9.25 19.26 1.31
N ARG A 328 10.57 19.41 1.54
CA ARG A 328 11.25 20.72 1.59
C ARG A 328 11.25 21.47 0.25
N GLY A 329 11.22 20.77 -0.88
CA GLY A 329 11.15 21.39 -2.21
C GLY A 329 9.75 21.83 -2.61
N ILE A 330 8.73 21.09 -2.14
CA ILE A 330 7.34 21.28 -2.56
C ILE A 330 6.79 22.62 -2.07
N LYS A 331 6.15 23.36 -2.98
CA LYS A 331 5.57 24.69 -2.73
C LYS A 331 4.05 24.68 -2.85
N GLY A 332 3.42 25.75 -2.35
CA GLY A 332 1.98 25.98 -2.47
C GLY A 332 1.12 25.02 -1.64
N LEU A 333 -0.18 24.97 -1.94
CA LEU A 333 -1.16 24.17 -1.16
C LEU A 333 -0.84 22.67 -1.09
N LYS A 334 -0.16 22.16 -2.13
CA LYS A 334 0.31 20.76 -2.21
C LYS A 334 1.22 20.36 -1.03
N LYS A 335 2.08 21.27 -0.56
CA LYS A 335 2.97 21.05 0.60
C LYS A 335 2.14 20.70 1.84
N TYR A 336 1.08 21.45 2.10
CA TYR A 336 0.26 21.30 3.30
C TYR A 336 -0.69 20.10 3.21
N ALA A 337 -1.09 19.69 2.01
CA ALA A 337 -1.75 18.40 1.78
C ALA A 337 -0.86 17.25 2.26
N LEU A 338 0.42 17.25 1.86
CA LEU A 338 1.38 16.23 2.28
C LEU A 338 1.67 16.27 3.79
N ILE A 339 1.77 17.46 4.38
CA ILE A 339 1.88 17.60 5.85
C ILE A 339 0.67 16.99 6.55
N ALA A 340 -0.54 17.24 6.04
CA ALA A 340 -1.77 16.68 6.61
C ALA A 340 -1.79 15.14 6.54
N VAL A 341 -1.35 14.56 5.41
CA VAL A 341 -1.22 13.10 5.25
C VAL A 341 -0.21 12.51 6.22
N LEU A 342 0.96 13.14 6.36
CA LEU A 342 2.00 12.70 7.29
C LEU A 342 1.52 12.79 8.75
N ALA A 343 0.82 13.87 9.10
CA ALA A 343 0.22 14.03 10.42
C ALA A 343 -0.85 12.96 10.71
N HIS A 344 -1.76 12.71 9.76
CA HIS A 344 -2.76 11.63 9.84
C HIS A 344 -2.11 10.25 10.06
N SER A 345 -0.97 10.01 9.41
CA SER A 345 -0.25 8.74 9.43
C SER A 345 0.34 8.34 10.80
N PHE A 346 0.40 9.28 11.77
CA PHE A 346 0.69 8.95 13.17
C PHE A 346 -0.45 8.23 13.87
N ALA A 347 -1.67 8.52 13.44
CA ALA A 347 -2.85 7.99 14.08
C ALA A 347 -3.50 6.89 13.26
N ASP A 348 -3.20 6.71 11.98
CA ASP A 348 -3.87 5.72 11.12
C ASP A 348 -2.96 5.07 10.06
N PHE A 349 -3.46 4.02 9.41
CA PHE A 349 -2.74 3.17 8.46
C PHE A 349 -2.92 3.57 6.99
N GLY A 350 -3.58 4.70 6.69
CA GLY A 350 -4.05 4.96 5.32
C GLY A 350 -2.97 4.94 4.21
N LEU A 351 -1.69 5.14 4.53
CA LEU A 351 -0.57 5.00 3.58
C LEU A 351 -0.13 3.54 3.35
N ALA A 352 -0.59 2.57 4.14
CA ALA A 352 -0.46 1.15 3.86
C ALA A 352 -1.45 0.68 2.77
N VAL A 353 -2.51 1.46 2.51
CA VAL A 353 -3.46 1.20 1.43
C VAL A 353 -2.82 1.60 0.09
N PRO A 354 -2.63 0.68 -0.88
CA PRO A 354 -1.78 0.97 -2.03
C PRO A 354 -2.29 2.13 -2.90
N ALA A 355 -3.59 2.28 -3.15
CA ALA A 355 -4.11 3.42 -3.92
C ALA A 355 -3.74 4.77 -3.28
N ASN A 356 -3.84 4.89 -1.95
CA ASN A 356 -3.45 6.10 -1.24
C ASN A 356 -1.93 6.31 -1.27
N PHE A 357 -1.15 5.25 -1.09
CA PHE A 357 0.30 5.31 -1.18
C PHE A 357 0.77 5.80 -2.56
N PHE A 358 0.13 5.32 -3.62
CA PHE A 358 0.44 5.71 -4.99
C PHE A 358 0.16 7.19 -5.26
N ILE A 359 -0.99 7.71 -4.80
CA ILE A 359 -1.31 9.13 -4.90
C ILE A 359 -0.33 9.94 -4.07
N PHE A 360 -0.01 9.50 -2.84
CA PHE A 360 0.99 10.16 -2.01
C PHE A 360 2.33 10.27 -2.73
N CYS A 361 2.82 9.19 -3.36
CA CYS A 361 4.04 9.21 -4.18
C CYS A 361 3.93 10.14 -5.39
N TYR A 362 2.78 10.17 -6.09
CA TYR A 362 2.53 11.13 -7.16
C TYR A 362 2.58 12.59 -6.68
N LEU A 363 2.03 12.88 -5.50
CA LEU A 363 2.06 14.21 -4.89
C LEU A 363 3.45 14.54 -4.34
N LEU A 364 4.21 13.57 -3.87
CA LEU A 364 5.59 13.79 -3.43
C LEU A 364 6.54 14.09 -4.61
N ALA A 365 6.14 13.75 -5.84
CA ALA A 365 6.89 14.08 -7.05
C ALA A 365 6.78 15.58 -7.41
N GLU A 366 7.93 16.22 -7.58
CA GLU A 366 8.05 17.53 -8.23
C GLU A 366 8.20 17.34 -9.74
N PRO A 367 7.50 18.12 -10.58
CA PRO A 367 7.73 18.08 -12.02
C PRO A 367 9.21 18.36 -12.31
N GLY A 368 9.88 17.43 -12.98
CA GLY A 368 11.27 17.58 -13.36
C GLY A 368 11.42 18.36 -14.66
N GLU A 369 12.60 18.92 -14.84
CA GLU A 369 13.02 19.47 -16.13
C GLU A 369 13.13 18.35 -17.18
N ALA A 370 12.99 18.71 -18.45
CA ALA A 370 13.13 17.76 -19.55
C ALA A 370 14.46 16.99 -19.43
N PRO A 371 14.46 15.66 -19.66
CA PRO A 371 15.62 14.83 -19.40
C PRO A 371 16.84 15.32 -20.19
N ALA A 372 17.96 15.51 -19.48
CA ALA A 372 19.15 16.11 -20.04
C ALA A 372 19.78 15.20 -21.11
N PRO A 373 20.26 15.75 -22.24
CA PRO A 373 21.02 14.98 -23.22
C PRO A 373 22.34 14.52 -22.59
N VAL A 374 22.60 13.23 -22.68
CA VAL A 374 23.86 12.61 -22.27
C VAL A 374 24.68 12.37 -23.54
N SER A 375 25.93 12.85 -23.55
CA SER A 375 26.85 12.57 -24.65
C SER A 375 27.36 11.13 -24.56
N GLY A 376 26.98 10.28 -25.52
CA GLY A 376 27.55 8.94 -25.69
C GLY A 376 26.53 7.87 -26.08
N ALA A 377 27.00 6.81 -26.75
CA ALA A 377 26.21 5.61 -27.00
C ALA A 377 25.67 5.04 -25.67
N ALA A 378 24.50 4.38 -25.70
CA ALA A 378 23.90 3.74 -24.54
C ALA A 378 24.94 2.91 -23.77
N SER A 379 25.39 3.41 -22.61
CA SER A 379 26.44 2.75 -21.83
C SER A 379 25.96 1.37 -21.37
N LEU A 380 26.86 0.40 -21.13
CA LEU A 380 26.53 -0.93 -20.61
C LEU A 380 25.56 -0.89 -19.40
N LYS A 381 25.66 0.16 -18.57
CA LYS A 381 24.81 0.41 -17.41
C LYS A 381 23.33 0.64 -17.77
N THR A 382 23.04 1.19 -18.95
CA THR A 382 21.66 1.50 -19.37
C THR A 382 20.94 0.30 -19.95
N LEU A 383 21.64 -0.56 -20.71
CA LEU A 383 21.12 -1.86 -21.15
C LEU A 383 20.84 -2.76 -19.95
N ALA A 384 21.71 -2.74 -18.93
CA ALA A 384 21.51 -3.48 -17.68
C ALA A 384 20.26 -3.01 -16.92
N ALA A 385 20.01 -1.69 -16.83
CA ALA A 385 18.82 -1.16 -16.16
C ALA A 385 17.51 -1.53 -16.89
N ALA A 386 17.50 -1.49 -18.22
CA ALA A 386 16.34 -1.91 -19.01
C ALA A 386 16.09 -3.42 -18.90
N ALA A 387 17.14 -4.25 -18.96
CA ALA A 387 17.04 -5.68 -18.74
C ALA A 387 16.53 -6.01 -17.34
N LEU A 388 17.00 -5.31 -16.31
CA LEU A 388 16.51 -5.46 -14.94
C LEU A 388 15.02 -5.15 -14.83
N ALA A 389 14.52 -4.08 -15.46
CA ALA A 389 13.09 -3.77 -15.47
C ALA A 389 12.23 -4.87 -16.12
N ILE A 390 12.71 -5.47 -17.22
CA ILE A 390 12.04 -6.60 -17.88
C ILE A 390 12.03 -7.83 -16.96
N LEU A 391 13.17 -8.14 -16.34
CA LEU A 391 13.29 -9.26 -15.39
C LEU A 391 12.38 -9.06 -14.17
N MET A 392 12.27 -7.84 -13.67
CA MET A 392 11.37 -7.49 -12.57
C MET A 392 9.90 -7.67 -12.99
N ALA A 393 9.50 -7.20 -14.17
CA ALA A 393 8.15 -7.40 -14.69
C ALA A 393 7.82 -8.89 -14.89
N ALA A 394 8.78 -9.68 -15.40
CA ALA A 394 8.62 -11.13 -15.54
C ALA A 394 8.52 -11.84 -14.18
N HIS A 395 9.32 -11.44 -13.19
CA HIS A 395 9.27 -12.00 -11.84
C HIS A 395 7.93 -11.69 -11.16
N LEU A 396 7.47 -10.44 -11.22
CA LEU A 396 6.15 -10.03 -10.71
C LEU A 396 5.02 -10.83 -11.38
N SER A 397 5.09 -11.00 -12.70
CA SER A 397 4.12 -11.84 -13.44
C SER A 397 4.09 -13.27 -12.93
N GLY A 398 5.25 -13.86 -12.67
CA GLY A 398 5.37 -15.20 -12.08
C GLY A 398 4.72 -15.30 -10.70
N VAL A 399 5.01 -14.35 -9.79
CA VAL A 399 4.42 -14.29 -8.43
C VAL A 399 2.89 -14.24 -8.50
N VAL A 400 2.34 -13.47 -9.44
CA VAL A 400 0.89 -13.28 -9.51
C VAL A 400 0.18 -14.47 -10.13
N LEU A 401 0.73 -15.06 -11.19
CA LEU A 401 0.15 -16.28 -11.78
C LEU A 401 0.07 -17.41 -10.75
N ARG A 402 1.10 -17.53 -9.92
CA ARG A 402 1.18 -18.45 -8.78
C ARG A 402 0.11 -18.20 -7.73
N LYS A 403 -0.02 -16.97 -7.22
CA LYS A 403 -1.09 -16.64 -6.27
C LYS A 403 -2.48 -16.82 -6.89
N ALA A 404 -2.68 -16.39 -8.13
CA ALA A 404 -3.95 -16.52 -8.83
C ALA A 404 -4.38 -18.00 -8.96
N ALA A 405 -3.42 -18.90 -9.21
CA ALA A 405 -3.66 -20.34 -9.20
C ALA A 405 -4.02 -20.83 -7.79
N LEU A 406 -3.31 -20.37 -6.76
CA LEU A 406 -3.62 -20.68 -5.37
C LEU A 406 -5.03 -20.24 -4.98
N ASP A 407 -5.45 -19.02 -5.29
CA ASP A 407 -6.79 -18.51 -4.96
C ASP A 407 -7.89 -19.40 -5.60
N ARG A 408 -7.70 -19.82 -6.87
CA ARG A 408 -8.63 -20.76 -7.53
C ARG A 408 -8.66 -22.11 -6.83
N ALA A 409 -7.50 -22.62 -6.42
CA ALA A 409 -7.40 -23.87 -5.68
C ALA A 409 -8.14 -23.74 -4.34
N GLN A 410 -7.96 -22.63 -3.62
CA GLN A 410 -8.64 -22.35 -2.36
C GLN A 410 -10.17 -22.29 -2.54
N GLU A 411 -10.67 -21.57 -3.54
CA GLU A 411 -12.10 -21.53 -3.86
C GLU A 411 -12.64 -22.93 -4.17
N SER A 412 -11.90 -23.73 -4.93
CA SER A 412 -12.28 -25.08 -5.32
C SER A 412 -12.29 -26.03 -4.11
N VAL A 413 -11.31 -25.89 -3.22
CA VAL A 413 -11.23 -26.63 -1.95
C VAL A 413 -12.41 -26.30 -1.04
N VAL A 414 -12.75 -25.02 -0.89
CA VAL A 414 -13.91 -24.59 -0.09
C VAL A 414 -15.20 -25.19 -0.65
N LYS A 415 -15.39 -25.17 -1.97
CA LYS A 415 -16.55 -25.80 -2.63
C LYS A 415 -16.58 -27.32 -2.42
N ALA A 416 -15.44 -27.99 -2.54
CA ALA A 416 -15.35 -29.44 -2.30
C ALA A 416 -15.67 -29.80 -0.84
N CYS A 417 -15.13 -29.04 0.13
CA CYS A 417 -15.45 -29.21 1.54
C CYS A 417 -16.92 -28.97 1.85
N ALA A 418 -17.53 -27.94 1.23
CA ALA A 418 -18.96 -27.65 1.39
C ALA A 418 -19.85 -28.78 0.85
N ALA A 419 -19.37 -29.53 -0.14
CA ALA A 419 -20.04 -30.71 -0.68
C ALA A 419 -19.71 -32.02 0.09
N GLY A 420 -18.89 -31.96 1.16
CA GLY A 420 -18.43 -33.13 1.90
C GLY A 420 -17.35 -33.97 1.18
N ASP A 421 -16.86 -33.50 0.04
CA ASP A 421 -15.87 -34.22 -0.77
C ASP A 421 -14.44 -33.87 -0.34
N TYR A 422 -14.03 -34.43 0.80
CA TYR A 422 -12.69 -34.20 1.37
C TYR A 422 -11.57 -34.84 0.52
N SER A 423 -11.86 -35.89 -0.26
CA SER A 423 -10.86 -36.52 -1.14
C SER A 423 -10.47 -35.56 -2.26
N LYS A 424 -11.46 -34.95 -2.90
CA LYS A 424 -11.22 -33.94 -3.92
C LYS A 424 -10.51 -32.71 -3.35
N ALA A 425 -10.88 -32.28 -2.14
CA ALA A 425 -10.18 -31.19 -1.45
C ALA A 425 -8.71 -31.52 -1.19
N GLU A 426 -8.41 -32.75 -0.77
CA GLU A 426 -7.04 -33.24 -0.57
C GLU A 426 -6.24 -33.22 -1.90
N ASP A 427 -6.81 -33.75 -2.99
CA ASP A 427 -6.13 -33.80 -4.29
C ASP A 427 -5.82 -32.41 -4.85
N LEU A 428 -6.76 -31.48 -4.72
CA LEU A 428 -6.54 -30.08 -5.11
C LEU A 428 -5.39 -29.42 -4.32
N LEU A 429 -5.29 -29.71 -3.02
CA LEU A 429 -4.22 -29.18 -2.17
C LEU A 429 -2.87 -29.86 -2.44
N ARG A 430 -2.87 -31.14 -2.82
CA ARG A 430 -1.68 -31.86 -3.25
C ARG A 430 -1.10 -31.25 -4.53
N GLU A 431 -1.94 -31.02 -5.54
CA GLU A 431 -1.56 -30.34 -6.78
C GLU A 431 -1.04 -28.92 -6.50
N ALA A 432 -1.68 -28.19 -5.58
CA ALA A 432 -1.21 -26.87 -5.17
C ALA A 432 0.17 -26.94 -4.49
N SER A 433 0.42 -27.95 -3.65
CA SER A 433 1.68 -28.13 -2.94
C SER A 433 2.86 -28.44 -3.87
N GLU A 434 2.62 -29.07 -5.02
CA GLU A 434 3.64 -29.31 -6.03
C GLU A 434 4.07 -28.00 -6.72
N LYS A 435 3.13 -27.07 -6.89
CA LYS A 435 3.38 -25.77 -7.53
C LYS A 435 3.98 -24.74 -6.57
N GLU A 436 3.59 -24.78 -5.30
CA GLU A 436 3.94 -23.80 -4.26
C GLU A 436 4.43 -24.47 -2.96
N PRO A 437 5.57 -25.19 -2.97
CA PRO A 437 6.02 -26.03 -1.84
C PRO A 437 6.37 -25.26 -0.56
N GLU A 438 6.65 -23.95 -0.70
CA GLU A 438 7.04 -23.04 0.38
C GLU A 438 5.86 -22.20 0.90
N ASN A 439 4.65 -22.38 0.37
CA ASN A 439 3.49 -21.62 0.82
C ASN A 439 2.87 -22.26 2.07
N PRO A 440 2.87 -21.58 3.24
CA PRO A 440 2.39 -22.17 4.49
C PRO A 440 0.86 -22.41 4.52
N LEU A 441 0.09 -21.73 3.67
CA LEU A 441 -1.38 -21.87 3.65
C LEU A 441 -1.81 -23.24 3.12
N ILE A 442 -1.04 -23.84 2.22
CA ILE A 442 -1.39 -25.13 1.61
C ILE A 442 -1.37 -26.27 2.64
N PRO A 443 -0.25 -26.54 3.36
CA PRO A 443 -0.24 -27.55 4.40
C PRO A 443 -1.17 -27.21 5.57
N GLN A 444 -1.39 -25.92 5.86
CA GLN A 444 -2.38 -25.51 6.87
C GLN A 444 -3.80 -25.94 6.46
N MET A 445 -4.22 -25.59 5.24
CA MET A 445 -5.53 -25.97 4.71
C MET A 445 -5.68 -27.49 4.61
N LEU A 446 -4.63 -28.18 4.15
CA LEU A 446 -4.63 -29.64 4.06
C LEU A 446 -4.80 -30.28 5.43
N GLY A 447 -4.08 -29.79 6.43
CA GLY A 447 -4.23 -30.21 7.82
C GLY A 447 -5.67 -30.01 8.34
N GLN A 448 -6.29 -28.87 8.04
CA GLN A 448 -7.67 -28.58 8.45
C GLN A 448 -8.71 -29.47 7.73
N VAL A 449 -8.52 -29.72 6.43
CA VAL A 449 -9.39 -30.62 5.63
C VAL A 449 -9.30 -32.04 6.17
N LEU A 450 -8.09 -32.56 6.37
CA LEU A 450 -7.85 -33.89 6.92
C LEU A 450 -8.36 -34.01 8.35
N LEU A 451 -8.19 -32.97 9.18
CA LEU A 451 -8.70 -32.94 10.54
C LEU A 451 -10.23 -33.12 10.55
N ARG A 452 -10.95 -32.37 9.70
CA ARG A 452 -12.42 -32.51 9.59
C ARG A 452 -12.82 -33.90 9.11
N ALA A 453 -12.20 -34.38 8.04
CA ALA A 453 -12.49 -35.71 7.48
C ALA A 453 -12.21 -36.85 8.48
N GLY A 454 -11.08 -36.77 9.20
CA GLY A 454 -10.68 -37.75 10.20
C GLY A 454 -11.58 -37.73 11.44
N LEU A 455 -12.05 -36.57 11.89
CA LEU A 455 -13.00 -36.46 13.00
C LEU A 455 -14.38 -37.02 12.62
N GLU A 456 -14.86 -36.74 11.40
CA GLU A 456 -16.16 -37.21 10.91
C GLU A 456 -16.20 -38.74 10.80
N LYS A 457 -15.13 -39.34 10.25
CA LYS A 457 -15.03 -40.79 10.06
C LYS A 457 -14.42 -41.54 11.26
N LYS A 458 -13.98 -40.82 12.30
CA LYS A 458 -13.19 -41.33 13.43
C LYS A 458 -11.95 -42.12 12.98
N ASP A 459 -11.31 -41.67 11.90
CA ASP A 459 -10.20 -42.36 11.25
C ASP A 459 -8.83 -41.87 11.76
N ARG A 460 -8.16 -42.72 12.54
CA ARG A 460 -6.88 -42.38 13.19
C ARG A 460 -5.74 -42.09 12.19
N PRO A 461 -5.51 -42.91 11.15
CA PRO A 461 -4.56 -42.59 10.08
C PRO A 461 -4.76 -41.19 9.48
N THR A 462 -6.00 -40.80 9.16
CA THR A 462 -6.28 -39.47 8.61
C THR A 462 -5.97 -38.36 9.62
N LEU A 463 -6.27 -38.56 10.92
CA LEU A 463 -5.89 -37.60 11.96
C LEU A 463 -4.37 -37.45 12.13
N PHE A 464 -3.60 -38.53 11.97
CA PHE A 464 -2.13 -38.46 11.97
C PHE A 464 -1.61 -37.66 10.77
N ARG A 465 -2.15 -37.90 9.57
CA ARG A 465 -1.82 -37.12 8.37
C ARG A 465 -2.15 -35.64 8.55
N ALA A 466 -3.28 -35.33 9.19
CA ALA A 466 -3.64 -33.95 9.55
C ALA A 466 -2.57 -33.29 10.43
N ALA A 467 -2.09 -33.99 11.47
CA ALA A 467 -1.01 -33.50 12.33
C ALA A 467 0.29 -33.25 11.54
N VAL A 468 0.68 -34.15 10.64
CA VAL A 468 1.86 -33.98 9.79
C VAL A 468 1.74 -32.71 8.92
N SER A 469 0.58 -32.49 8.31
CA SER A 469 0.35 -31.28 7.50
C SER A 469 0.37 -30.00 8.34
N LEU A 470 -0.22 -30.00 9.53
CA LEU A 470 -0.18 -28.83 10.43
C LEU A 470 1.24 -28.56 10.98
N GLU A 471 2.03 -29.59 11.27
CA GLU A 471 3.45 -29.42 11.64
C GLU A 471 4.26 -28.84 10.48
N ARG A 472 4.01 -29.28 9.24
CA ARG A 472 4.60 -28.65 8.05
C ARG A 472 4.20 -27.18 7.94
N ALA A 473 2.94 -26.85 8.22
CA ALA A 473 2.48 -25.45 8.22
C ALA A 473 3.25 -24.61 9.25
N LEU A 474 3.45 -25.09 10.48
CA LEU A 474 4.24 -24.39 11.50
C LEU A 474 5.72 -24.27 11.15
N SER A 475 6.28 -25.25 10.41
CA SER A 475 7.67 -25.15 9.93
C SER A 475 7.86 -24.04 8.89
N LEU A 476 6.82 -23.73 8.11
CA LEU A 476 6.83 -22.69 7.08
C LEU A 476 6.35 -21.32 7.61
N ASN A 477 5.45 -21.32 8.59
CA ASN A 477 4.97 -20.13 9.28
C ASN A 477 4.83 -20.41 10.79
N PRO A 478 5.86 -20.08 11.59
CA PRO A 478 5.81 -20.31 13.03
C PRO A 478 4.81 -19.39 13.75
N TYR A 479 4.23 -18.38 13.08
CA TYR A 479 3.28 -17.42 13.65
C TYR A 479 1.81 -17.84 13.49
N ASP A 480 1.52 -19.01 12.88
CA ASP A 480 0.14 -19.46 12.69
C ASP A 480 -0.50 -20.02 13.97
N ALA A 481 -1.25 -19.15 14.67
CA ALA A 481 -1.98 -19.51 15.88
C ALA A 481 -3.00 -20.64 15.67
N ALA A 482 -3.58 -20.76 14.47
CA ALA A 482 -4.59 -21.78 14.18
C ALA A 482 -3.98 -23.19 14.20
N SER A 483 -2.82 -23.37 13.57
CA SER A 483 -2.12 -24.66 13.57
C SER A 483 -1.71 -25.10 14.97
N TYR A 484 -1.22 -24.20 15.83
CA TYR A 484 -0.94 -24.54 17.24
C TYR A 484 -2.18 -25.04 17.98
N ARG A 485 -3.32 -24.36 17.81
CA ARG A 485 -4.58 -24.76 18.45
C ARG A 485 -5.03 -26.14 17.95
N ASP A 486 -4.98 -26.37 16.65
CA ASP A 486 -5.51 -27.59 16.04
C ASP A 486 -4.59 -28.80 16.33
N LEU A 487 -3.27 -28.62 16.32
CA LEU A 487 -2.31 -29.62 16.80
C LEU A 487 -2.46 -29.92 18.29
N GLY A 488 -2.68 -28.90 19.13
CA GLY A 488 -2.89 -29.08 20.56
C GLY A 488 -4.09 -29.97 20.86
N LYS A 489 -5.19 -29.80 20.10
CA LYS A 489 -6.37 -30.67 20.19
C LYS A 489 -6.04 -32.10 19.73
N LEU A 490 -5.34 -32.26 18.62
CA LEU A 490 -4.94 -33.57 18.08
C LEU A 490 -4.06 -34.35 19.05
N TYR A 491 -2.98 -33.75 19.55
CA TYR A 491 -2.07 -34.41 20.50
C TYR A 491 -2.73 -34.75 21.82
N SER A 492 -3.60 -33.87 22.34
CA SER A 492 -4.36 -34.15 23.55
C SER A 492 -5.34 -35.31 23.35
N ALA A 493 -6.06 -35.34 22.24
CA ALA A 493 -7.00 -36.41 21.91
C ALA A 493 -6.30 -37.76 21.65
N ALA A 494 -5.08 -37.74 21.15
CA ALA A 494 -4.26 -38.93 20.94
C ALA A 494 -3.57 -39.45 22.23
N GLY A 495 -3.61 -38.70 23.33
CA GLY A 495 -2.89 -39.04 24.57
C GLY A 495 -1.38 -38.77 24.50
N GLU A 496 -0.92 -38.06 23.47
CA GLU A 496 0.49 -37.80 23.17
C GLU A 496 1.03 -36.61 23.98
N ARG A 497 1.13 -36.80 25.30
CA ARG A 497 1.50 -35.74 26.25
C ARG A 497 2.83 -35.06 25.92
N GLY A 498 3.85 -35.83 25.54
CA GLY A 498 5.17 -35.28 25.18
C GLY A 498 5.13 -34.36 23.95
N MET A 499 4.32 -34.69 22.94
CA MET A 499 4.13 -33.85 21.76
C MET A 499 3.34 -32.57 22.10
N ALA A 500 2.30 -32.69 22.94
CA ALA A 500 1.53 -31.53 23.41
C ALA A 500 2.40 -30.55 24.22
N GLU A 501 3.23 -31.05 25.13
CA GLU A 501 4.16 -30.23 25.92
C GLU A 501 5.23 -29.55 25.04
N SER A 502 5.80 -30.30 24.10
CA SER A 502 6.75 -29.76 23.11
C SER A 502 6.13 -28.66 22.25
N LEU A 503 4.88 -28.85 21.80
CA LEU A 503 4.13 -27.86 21.03
C LEU A 503 3.92 -26.57 21.84
N LEU A 504 3.51 -26.67 23.11
CA LEU A 504 3.34 -25.52 24.00
C LEU A 504 4.65 -24.79 24.28
N LYS A 505 5.77 -25.52 24.35
CA LYS A 505 7.09 -24.89 24.49
C LYS A 505 7.45 -24.07 23.24
N ARG A 506 7.33 -24.66 22.03
CA ARG A 506 7.55 -23.96 20.76
C ARG A 506 6.63 -22.74 20.61
N LYS A 507 5.36 -22.87 21.02
CA LYS A 507 4.41 -21.76 21.00
C LYS A 507 4.89 -20.58 21.85
N ARG A 508 5.33 -20.82 23.10
CA ARG A 508 5.86 -19.77 24.01
C ARG A 508 7.16 -19.12 23.53
N GLU A 509 7.94 -19.82 22.71
CA GLU A 509 9.12 -19.24 22.07
C GLU A 509 8.73 -18.17 21.05
N VAL A 510 7.63 -18.38 20.31
CA VAL A 510 7.15 -17.47 19.25
C VAL A 510 6.15 -16.42 19.78
N PHE A 511 5.14 -16.84 20.55
CA PHE A 511 4.07 -16.02 21.11
C PHE A 511 4.57 -15.35 22.40
N ARG A 512 5.17 -14.17 22.26
CA ARG A 512 5.91 -13.48 23.32
C ARG A 512 5.04 -13.00 24.49
N TRP A 513 3.73 -12.94 24.31
CA TRP A 513 2.79 -12.54 25.36
C TRP A 513 2.37 -13.67 26.30
N GLU A 514 2.73 -14.92 25.99
CA GLU A 514 2.54 -16.10 26.86
C GLU A 514 3.68 -16.28 27.88
N ARG A 515 4.63 -15.35 27.94
CA ARG A 515 5.82 -15.40 28.81
C ARG A 515 5.62 -14.69 30.14
#